data_AF-A0A3M5TDP3-F1
#
_entry.id   AF-A0A3M5TDP3-F1
#
_cell.length_a   1.000
_cell.length_b   1.000
_cell.length_c   1.000
_cell.angle_alpha   90.00
_cell.angle_beta   90.00
_cell.angle_gamma   90.00
#
_symmetry.space_group_name_H-M   'P 1'
#
loop_
_entity.id
_entity.type
_entity.pdbx_description
1 polymer ?
#
loop_
_entity_poly.entity_id
_entity_poly.type
_entity_poly.pdbx_seq_one_letter_code
_entity_poly.pdbx_strand_id
1 'polypeptide(L)' 'MVAEPAFAIAFRDAAFGFATLQAKNKQLAFMRGVQDKDIQIKGNPALVIWFQGLTKYLKPKKKAA' A
#
# COMPACT_ATOMS: atom_id res chain seq x y z
N MET A 1 -16.32 13.37 -17.83
CA MET A 1 -15.15 12.47 -17.90
C MET A 1 -14.76 12.12 -16.47
N VAL A 2 -14.62 10.84 -16.13
CA VAL A 2 -14.16 10.43 -14.79
C VAL A 2 -12.66 10.70 -14.73
N ALA A 3 -12.20 11.47 -13.73
CA ALA A 3 -10.77 11.70 -13.54
C ALA A 3 -10.08 10.37 -13.21
N GLU A 4 -9.01 10.03 -13.94
CA GLU A 4 -8.25 8.83 -13.68
C GLU A 4 -7.52 8.93 -12.32
N PRO A 5 -7.41 7.83 -11.56
CA PRO A 5 -6.71 7.85 -10.29
C PRO A 5 -5.22 8.11 -10.51
N ALA A 6 -4.62 8.98 -9.69
CA ALA A 6 -3.19 9.30 -9.77
C ALA A 6 -2.27 8.08 -9.55
N PHE A 7 -2.76 7.09 -8.80
CA PHE A 7 -2.22 5.74 -8.74
C PHE A 7 -3.31 4.74 -8.33
N ALA A 8 -3.12 3.47 -8.66
CA ALA A 8 -3.97 2.37 -8.18
C ALA A 8 -3.10 1.17 -7.75
N ILE A 9 -3.54 0.45 -6.72
CA ILE A 9 -2.93 -0.80 -6.27
C ILE A 9 -3.90 -1.93 -6.64
N ALA A 10 -3.49 -2.79 -7.55
CA ALA A 10 -4.25 -3.97 -7.96
C ALA A 10 -3.60 -5.23 -7.38
N PHE A 11 -4.42 -6.09 -6.79
CA PHE A 11 -4.03 -7.40 -6.30
C PHE A 11 -4.49 -8.46 -7.31
N ARG A 12 -3.79 -9.60 -7.37
CA ARG A 12 -4.21 -10.72 -8.24
C ARG A 12 -5.66 -11.18 -7.98
N ASP A 13 -6.10 -11.13 -6.72
CA ASP A 13 -7.44 -11.48 -6.28
C ASP A 13 -7.76 -10.83 -4.91
N ALA A 14 -9.03 -10.85 -4.54
CA ALA A 14 -9.52 -10.23 -3.30
C ALA A 14 -9.00 -10.91 -2.03
N ALA A 15 -8.86 -12.24 -2.03
CA ALA A 15 -8.40 -13.00 -0.87
C ALA A 15 -6.93 -12.69 -0.55
N PHE A 16 -6.09 -12.60 -1.58
CA PHE A 16 -4.70 -12.18 -1.46
C PHE A 16 -4.60 -10.75 -0.98
N GLY A 17 -5.37 -9.81 -1.56
CA GLY A 17 -5.38 -8.42 -1.11
C GLY A 17 -5.74 -8.28 0.37
N PHE A 18 -6.77 -9.01 0.82
CA PHE A 18 -7.17 -9.04 2.22
C PHE A 18 -6.08 -9.63 3.14
N ALA A 19 -5.42 -10.70 2.70
CA ALA A 19 -4.32 -11.31 3.44
C ALA A 19 -3.09 -10.38 3.53
N THR A 20 -2.71 -9.71 2.44
CA THR A 20 -1.60 -8.75 2.40
C THR A 20 -1.83 -7.59 3.38
N LEU A 21 -3.06 -7.04 3.41
CA LEU A 21 -3.41 -5.90 4.28
C LEU A 21 -3.50 -6.26 5.78
N GLN A 22 -3.66 -7.55 6.09
CA GLN A 22 -3.72 -8.07 7.46
C GLN A 22 -2.45 -8.78 7.91
N ALA A 23 -1.46 -8.93 7.04
CA ALA A 23 -0.21 -9.59 7.39
C ALA A 23 0.43 -8.96 8.63
N LYS A 24 1.04 -9.80 9.48
CA LYS A 24 1.78 -9.34 10.67
C LYS A 24 2.85 -8.31 10.30
N ASN A 25 3.54 -8.55 9.18
CA ASN A 25 4.46 -7.60 8.55
C ASN A 25 3.94 -7.17 7.17
N LYS A 26 3.07 -6.15 7.18
CA LYS A 26 2.39 -5.63 5.98
C LYS A 26 3.37 -5.10 4.93
N GLN A 27 4.46 -4.47 5.36
CA GLN A 27 5.45 -3.90 4.43
C GLN A 27 6.15 -5.01 3.64
N LEU A 28 6.62 -6.05 4.34
CA LEU A 28 7.27 -7.19 3.70
C LEU A 28 6.30 -7.94 2.77
N ALA A 29 5.08 -8.21 3.23
CA ALA A 29 4.05 -8.89 2.42
C ALA A 29 3.72 -8.10 1.13
N PHE A 30 3.65 -6.77 1.24
CA PHE A 30 3.42 -5.89 0.10
C PHE A 30 4.62 -5.89 -0.87
N MET A 31 5.85 -5.70 -0.37
CA MET A 31 7.05 -5.69 -1.21
C MET A 31 7.25 -7.02 -1.94
N ARG A 32 6.98 -8.15 -1.25
CA ARG A 32 7.05 -9.49 -1.86
C ARG A 32 5.99 -9.65 -2.95
N GLY A 33 4.76 -9.23 -2.69
CA GLY A 33 3.68 -9.27 -3.68
C GLY A 33 3.98 -8.44 -4.93
N VAL A 34 4.65 -7.28 -4.80
CA VAL A 34 5.13 -6.50 -5.95
C VAL A 34 6.21 -7.26 -6.71
N GLN A 35 7.18 -7.85 -6.01
CA GLN A 35 8.27 -8.63 -6.62
C GLN A 35 7.75 -9.86 -7.39
N ASP A 36 6.77 -10.56 -6.82
CA ASP A 36 6.14 -11.75 -7.40
C ASP A 36 5.09 -11.41 -8.48
N LYS A 37 4.85 -10.12 -8.73
CA LYS A 37 3.84 -9.60 -9.67
C LYS A 37 2.38 -9.91 -9.27
N ASP A 38 2.16 -10.32 -8.03
CA ASP A 38 0.84 -10.48 -7.41
C ASP A 38 0.20 -9.14 -7.00
N ILE A 39 1.01 -8.08 -6.91
CA ILE A 39 0.58 -6.70 -6.70
C ILE A 39 1.11 -5.84 -7.84
N GLN A 40 0.22 -5.12 -8.51
CA GLN A 40 0.57 -4.15 -9.54
C GLN A 40 0.26 -2.73 -9.05
N ILE A 41 1.22 -1.83 -9.22
CA ILE A 41 1.03 -0.40 -9.00
C ILE A 41 0.83 0.24 -10.38
N LYS A 42 -0.34 0.81 -10.62
CA LYS A 42 -0.66 1.59 -11.82
C LYS A 42 -0.52 3.07 -11.52
N GLY A 43 -0.14 3.88 -12.51
CA GLY A 43 0.11 5.32 -12.33
C GLY A 43 1.51 5.60 -11.79
N ASN A 44 1.67 6.65 -10.98
CA ASN A 44 3.00 7.09 -10.52
C ASN A 44 3.36 6.48 -9.14
N PRO A 45 4.31 5.52 -9.05
CA PRO A 45 4.71 4.90 -7.78
C PRO A 45 5.37 5.89 -6.79
N ALA A 46 5.90 7.03 -7.26
CA ALA A 46 6.45 8.06 -6.39
C ALA A 46 5.40 8.64 -5.43
N LEU A 47 4.13 8.67 -5.85
CA LEU A 47 3.01 9.12 -5.00
C LEU A 47 2.74 8.17 -3.84
N VAL A 48 2.95 6.85 -4.04
CA VAL A 48 2.82 5.84 -2.98
C VAL A 48 3.90 6.04 -1.92
N ILE A 49 5.15 6.26 -2.34
CA ILE A 49 6.28 6.50 -1.44
C ILE A 49 6.12 7.84 -0.70
N TRP A 50 5.69 8.90 -1.39
CA TRP A 50 5.38 10.18 -0.78
C TRP A 50 4.28 10.05 0.28
N PHE A 51 3.19 9.34 -0.03
CA PHE A 51 2.08 9.10 0.92
C PHE A 51 2.53 8.29 2.14
N GLN A 52 3.37 7.27 1.95
CA GLN A 52 3.98 6.54 3.06
C GLN A 52 4.88 7.43 3.93
N GLY A 53 5.61 8.38 3.31
CA GLY A 53 6.39 9.39 4.02
C GLY A 53 5.51 10.30 4.89
N LEU A 54 4.44 10.85 4.32
CA LEU A 54 3.50 11.73 5.02
C LEU A 54 2.79 11.01 6.18
N THR A 55 2.25 9.82 5.94
CA THR A 55 1.48 9.06 6.95
C THR A 55 2.31 8.67 8.17
N LYS A 56 3.64 8.59 8.04
CA LYS A 56 4.57 8.39 9.16
C LYS A 56 4.45 9.50 10.21
N TYR A 57 4.17 10.73 9.80
CA TYR A 57 3.96 11.89 10.68
C TYR A 57 2.52 12.00 11.19
N LEU A 58 1.57 11.31 10.54
CA LEU A 58 0.16 11.29 10.93
C LEU A 58 -0.17 10.18 11.95
N LYS A 59 0.77 9.28 12.26
CA LYS A 59 0.56 8.26 13.27
C LYS A 59 0.26 8.92 14.62
N PRO A 60 -0.86 8.57 15.29
CA PRO A 60 -1.15 9.12 16.60
C PRO A 60 0.02 8.79 17.51
N LYS A 61 0.63 9.83 18.09
CA LYS A 61 1.61 9.66 19.17
C LYS A 61 0.90 8.85 20.24
N LYS A 62 1.45 7.68 20.60
CA LYS A 62 0.96 6.95 21.78
C LYS A 62 0.93 7.97 22.92
N LYS A 63 -0.22 8.14 23.58
CA LYS A 63 -0.25 8.86 24.85
C LYS A 63 0.77 8.16 25.74
N ALA A 64 1.72 8.92 26.28
CA ALA A 64 2.58 8.41 27.33
C ALA A 64 1.66 7.88 28.44
N ALA A 65 1.81 6.60 28.77
CA ALA A 65 1.18 6.02 29.94
C ALA A 65 1.95 6.47 31.19
#